data_AF-A0A1M5GM87-F1
#
_entry.id   AF-A0A1M5GM87-F1
#
_cell.length_a   1.000
_cell.length_b   1.000
_cell.length_c   1.000
_cell.angle_alpha   90.00
_cell.angle_beta   90.00
_cell.angle_gamma   90.00
#
_symmetry.space_group_name_H-M   'P 1'
#
loop_
_entity.id
_entity.type
_entity.pdbx_description
1 polymer ?
#
loop_
_entity_poly.entity_id
_entity_poly.type
_entity_poly.pdbx_seq_one_letter_code
_entity_poly.pdbx_strand_id
1 'polypeptide(L)'
;MDINKIENRVSGTNLNKTDAASEGKESAGSTKDSSAPDTPVDKVSISDYPFRNNDELFAKLELEKLNESSSGRVQEVKAALNEYMSASEVSSEAAGETELGQKINDPSVWGEIAHKILQ
;
A
#
# COMPACT_ATOMS: atom_id res chain seq x y z
N MET A 1 20.60 -10.19 -13.58
CA MET A 1 19.71 -11.24 -13.04
C MET A 1 18.66 -11.52 -14.10
N ASP A 2 18.66 -12.71 -14.69
CA ASP A 2 17.72 -13.10 -15.75
C ASP A 2 16.40 -13.59 -15.14
N ILE A 3 15.38 -12.74 -15.25
CA ILE A 3 14.00 -12.98 -14.77
C ILE A 3 13.26 -14.11 -15.51
N ASN A 4 13.83 -14.64 -16.60
CA ASN A 4 13.23 -15.71 -17.39
C ASN A 4 13.37 -17.12 -16.77
N LYS A 5 14.00 -17.25 -15.59
CA LYS A 5 14.15 -18.51 -14.86
C LYS A 5 13.26 -18.65 -13.62
N ILE A 6 12.26 -17.77 -13.46
CA ILE A 6 11.30 -17.89 -12.35
C ILE A 6 10.23 -18.90 -12.77
N GLU A 7 10.50 -20.19 -12.55
CA GLU A 7 9.50 -21.24 -12.71
C GLU A 7 8.38 -21.05 -11.66
N ASN A 8 7.19 -20.71 -12.15
CA ASN A 8 5.98 -20.57 -11.35
C ASN A 8 5.51 -21.94 -10.83
N ARG A 9 6.03 -22.38 -9.69
CA ARG A 9 5.52 -23.56 -8.98
C ARG A 9 4.38 -23.18 -8.06
N VAL A 10 3.21 -22.91 -8.64
CA VAL A 10 1.94 -23.02 -7.93
C VAL A 10 1.32 -24.34 -8.35
N SER A 11 1.59 -25.39 -7.57
CA SER A 11 0.80 -26.61 -7.59
C SER A 11 1.04 -27.45 -6.35
N GLY A 12 -0.04 -27.77 -5.66
CA GLY A 12 -0.20 -29.07 -5.02
C GLY A 12 0.24 -29.13 -3.56
N THR A 13 -0.75 -29.26 -2.70
CA THR A 13 -0.70 -29.83 -1.37
C THR A 13 0.22 -31.06 -1.23
N ASN A 14 0.82 -31.15 -0.03
CA ASN A 14 1.49 -32.29 0.62
C ASN A 14 2.97 -32.55 0.27
N LEU A 15 3.83 -32.48 1.30
CA LEU A 15 4.86 -33.48 1.57
C LEU A 15 5.35 -33.35 3.03
N ASN A 16 4.79 -34.21 3.88
CA ASN A 16 5.46 -34.73 5.07
C ASN A 16 6.68 -35.57 4.64
N LYS A 17 7.69 -35.66 5.52
CA LYS A 17 8.94 -36.46 5.45
C LYS A 17 10.05 -35.76 4.64
N THR A 18 11.32 -35.74 5.05
CA THR A 18 12.10 -36.76 5.75
C THR A 18 13.42 -36.17 6.23
N ASP A 19 13.94 -36.69 7.34
CA ASP A 19 15.33 -36.58 7.79
C ASP A 19 16.36 -36.87 6.69
N ALA A 20 17.40 -36.04 6.64
CA ALA A 20 18.80 -36.32 6.25
C ALA A 20 19.53 -34.94 6.16
N ALA A 21 20.70 -34.68 6.72
CA ALA A 21 21.77 -35.56 7.15
C ALA A 21 22.51 -34.95 8.34
N SER A 22 22.78 -35.84 9.30
CA SER A 22 23.73 -35.72 10.39
C SER A 22 25.16 -35.77 9.85
N GLU A 23 26.00 -34.81 10.24
CA GLU A 23 27.44 -35.02 10.39
C GLU A 23 27.93 -34.22 11.61
N GLY A 24 28.34 -34.92 12.67
CA GLY A 24 28.91 -34.27 13.84
C GLY A 24 29.10 -35.14 15.08
N LYS A 25 29.87 -36.23 14.94
CA LYS A 25 30.58 -37.02 15.97
C LYS A 25 30.01 -37.05 17.41
N GLU A 26 29.55 -38.24 17.80
CA GLU A 26 29.44 -38.66 19.19
C GLU A 26 30.81 -38.62 19.89
N SER A 27 30.87 -37.96 21.04
CA SER A 27 31.88 -38.23 22.06
C SER A 27 31.15 -38.55 23.36
N ALA A 28 30.99 -39.85 23.63
CA ALA A 28 30.59 -40.35 24.93
C ALA A 28 31.73 -40.12 25.93
N GLY A 29 31.45 -39.38 27.00
CA GLY A 29 32.43 -39.07 28.04
C GLY A 29 31.78 -38.48 29.30
N SER A 30 31.29 -39.38 30.16
CA SER A 30 31.34 -39.33 31.64
C SER A 30 31.74 -38.00 32.31
N THR A 31 30.84 -37.40 33.13
CA THR A 31 30.94 -37.28 34.61
C THR A 31 29.93 -36.24 35.14
N LYS A 32 29.27 -36.55 36.26
CA LYS A 32 28.61 -35.56 37.13
C LYS A 32 29.65 -34.54 37.62
N ASP A 33 29.37 -33.25 37.55
CA ASP A 33 29.04 -32.40 38.70
C ASP A 33 28.92 -30.91 38.30
N SER A 34 28.25 -30.16 39.17
CA SER A 34 28.29 -28.69 39.32
C SER A 34 27.37 -27.79 38.46
N SER A 35 26.43 -27.16 39.19
CA SER A 35 25.92 -25.78 39.04
C SER A 35 25.25 -25.36 37.73
N ALA A 36 23.92 -25.23 37.80
CA ALA A 36 23.16 -24.28 36.97
C ALA A 36 23.59 -22.82 37.24
N PRO A 37 23.19 -21.84 36.42
CA PRO A 37 23.08 -21.85 34.96
C PRO A 37 23.85 -20.66 34.37
N ASP A 38 24.67 -20.89 33.35
CA ASP A 38 25.31 -19.81 32.61
C ASP A 38 24.32 -19.18 31.59
N THR A 39 24.33 -17.84 31.59
CA THR A 39 23.71 -16.89 30.65
C THR A 39 22.18 -16.65 30.73
N PRO A 40 21.75 -15.42 31.07
CA PRO A 40 20.39 -14.98 30.80
C PRO A 40 20.29 -14.76 29.30
N VAL A 41 19.82 -15.77 28.57
CA VAL A 41 19.42 -15.56 27.21
C VAL A 41 18.07 -14.84 27.27
N ASP A 42 18.12 -13.51 27.34
CA ASP A 42 16.99 -12.65 27.01
C ASP A 42 16.73 -12.80 25.50
N LYS A 43 16.24 -13.98 25.12
CA LYS A 43 15.63 -14.19 23.82
C LYS A 43 14.24 -13.63 23.95
N VAL A 44 14.10 -12.36 23.63
CA VAL A 44 12.80 -11.79 23.25
C VAL A 44 12.34 -12.62 22.05
N SER A 45 11.47 -13.60 22.29
CA SER A 45 10.89 -14.45 21.26
C SER A 45 10.16 -13.56 20.25
N ILE A 46 10.78 -13.31 19.10
CA ILE A 46 10.17 -12.61 17.96
C ILE A 46 8.90 -13.33 17.45
N SER A 47 8.68 -14.58 17.85
CA SER A 47 7.45 -15.32 17.60
C SER A 47 6.22 -14.73 18.29
N ASP A 48 6.38 -13.93 19.36
CA ASP A 48 5.29 -13.27 20.09
C ASP A 48 5.23 -11.76 19.84
N TYR A 49 5.96 -11.25 18.83
CA TYR A 49 5.97 -9.83 18.50
C TYR A 49 4.64 -9.44 17.82
N PRO A 50 3.81 -8.55 18.41
CA PRO A 50 2.45 -8.25 17.93
C PRO A 50 2.42 -7.50 16.59
N PHE A 51 3.58 -7.19 16.03
CA PHE A 51 3.75 -6.28 14.89
C PHE A 51 3.81 -6.97 13.52
N ARG A 52 3.42 -8.25 13.40
CA ARG A 52 3.35 -8.96 12.10
C ARG A 52 2.45 -8.28 11.06
N ASN A 53 1.52 -7.43 11.50
CA ASN A 53 0.57 -6.74 10.63
C ASN A 53 0.88 -5.25 10.44
N ASN A 54 2.02 -4.74 10.93
CA ASN A 54 2.34 -3.31 10.83
C ASN A 54 2.48 -2.83 9.39
N ASP A 55 3.12 -3.63 8.53
CA ASP A 55 3.27 -3.28 7.12
C ASP A 55 1.91 -3.27 6.40
N GLU A 56 1.01 -4.19 6.76
CA GLU A 56 -0.36 -4.22 6.25
C GLU A 56 -1.19 -3.04 6.77
N LEU A 57 -1.06 -2.70 8.05
CA LEU A 57 -1.73 -1.55 8.67
C LEU A 57 -1.23 -0.23 8.09
N PHE A 58 0.07 -0.10 7.87
CA PHE A 58 0.67 1.06 7.22
C PHE A 58 0.20 1.17 5.76
N ALA A 59 0.21 0.07 5.01
CA ALA A 59 -0.29 0.05 3.64
C ALA A 59 -1.77 0.44 3.56
N LYS A 60 -2.61 -0.06 4.48
CA LYS A 60 -4.04 0.33 4.57
C LYS A 60 -4.20 1.81 4.86
N LEU A 61 -3.43 2.36 5.79
CA LEU A 61 -3.52 3.76 6.18
C LEU A 61 -3.05 4.70 5.06
N GLU A 62 -1.97 4.36 4.35
CA GLU A 62 -1.51 5.14 3.19
C GLU A 62 -2.48 5.03 2.01
N LEU A 63 -3.11 3.87 1.78
CA LEU A 63 -4.16 3.72 0.79
C LEU A 63 -5.41 4.55 1.15
N GLU A 64 -5.80 4.54 2.42
CA GLU A 64 -6.95 5.31 2.92
C GLU A 64 -6.70 6.81 2.76
N LYS A 65 -5.50 7.29 3.11
CA LYS A 65 -5.08 8.69 2.90
C LYS A 65 -5.06 9.07 1.43
N LEU A 66 -4.57 8.18 0.56
CA LEU A 66 -4.58 8.40 -0.88
C LEU A 66 -6.02 8.47 -1.41
N ASN A 67 -6.89 7.59 -0.92
CA ASN A 67 -8.31 7.59 -1.27
C ASN A 67 -9.00 8.87 -0.78
N GLU A 68 -8.79 9.29 0.46
CA GLU A 68 -9.34 10.52 1.03
C GLU A 68 -8.90 11.74 0.20
N SER A 69 -7.61 11.84 -0.12
CA SER A 69 -7.08 12.93 -0.94
C SER A 69 -7.67 12.95 -2.36
N SER A 70 -7.90 11.78 -2.95
CA SER A 70 -8.52 11.66 -4.27
C SER A 70 -10.01 12.00 -4.22
N SER A 71 -10.70 11.61 -3.14
CA SER A 71 -12.12 11.88 -2.93
C SER A 71 -12.38 13.36 -2.67
N GLY A 72 -11.48 14.05 -1.96
CA GLY A 72 -11.58 15.49 -1.69
C GLY A 72 -11.62 16.29 -2.98
N ARG A 73 -10.73 15.99 -3.93
CA ARG A 73 -10.73 16.64 -5.26
C ARG A 73 -12.04 16.41 -6.02
N VAL A 74 -12.60 15.20 -5.95
CA VAL A 74 -13.90 14.90 -6.59
C VAL A 74 -15.03 15.68 -5.93
N GLN A 75 -15.02 15.81 -4.61
CA GLN A 75 -16.01 16.59 -3.87
C GLN A 75 -15.93 18.09 -4.20
N GLU A 76 -14.71 18.65 -4.28
CA GLU A 76 -14.48 20.04 -4.69
C GLU A 76 -15.01 20.31 -6.10
N VAL A 77 -14.67 19.44 -7.07
CA VAL A 77 -15.16 19.56 -8.45
C VAL A 77 -16.68 19.44 -8.50
N LYS A 78 -17.27 18.54 -7.73
CA LYS A 78 -18.73 18.40 -7.65
C LYS A 78 -19.40 19.64 -7.06
N ALA A 79 -18.80 20.26 -6.05
CA ALA A 79 -19.31 21.50 -5.46
C ALA A 79 -19.29 22.65 -6.48
N ALA A 80 -18.16 22.85 -7.17
CA ALA A 80 -18.02 23.87 -8.21
C ALA A 80 -18.99 23.63 -9.39
N LEU A 81 -19.23 22.37 -9.76
CA LEU A 81 -20.21 22.02 -10.80
C LEU A 81 -21.64 22.34 -10.37
N ASN A 82 -22.01 21.99 -9.14
CA ASN A 82 -23.34 22.29 -8.62
C ASN A 82 -23.57 23.81 -8.56
N GLU A 83 -22.58 24.59 -8.13
CA GLU A 83 -22.65 26.04 -8.11
C GLU A 83 -22.90 26.61 -9.52
N TYR A 84 -22.13 26.17 -10.51
CA TYR A 84 -22.34 26.57 -11.91
C TYR A 84 -23.72 26.20 -12.42
N MET A 85 -24.20 24.98 -12.14
CA MET A 85 -25.53 24.53 -12.57
C MET A 85 -26.62 25.38 -11.92
N SER A 86 -26.56 25.61 -10.60
CA SER A 86 -27.51 26.46 -9.91
C SER A 86 -27.48 27.91 -10.41
N ALA A 87 -26.31 28.47 -10.70
CA ALA A 87 -26.19 29.81 -11.28
C ALA A 87 -26.72 29.86 -12.72
N SER A 88 -26.54 28.80 -13.51
CA SER A 88 -27.05 28.69 -14.89
C SER A 88 -28.58 28.63 -14.97
N GLU A 89 -29.24 28.11 -13.93
CA GLU A 89 -30.69 28.16 -13.80
C GLU A 89 -31.22 29.59 -13.60
N VAL A 90 -30.40 30.49 -13.02
CA VAL A 90 -30.75 31.89 -12.80
C VAL A 90 -30.50 32.71 -14.06
N SER A 91 -29.29 32.67 -14.62
CA SER A 91 -28.95 33.32 -15.89
C SER A 91 -27.60 32.85 -16.45
N SER A 92 -27.38 33.09 -17.75
CA SER A 92 -26.08 32.83 -18.38
C SER A 92 -24.97 33.72 -17.84
N GLU A 93 -25.28 34.98 -17.50
CA GLU A 93 -24.32 35.90 -16.88
C GLU A 93 -23.87 35.35 -15.50
N ALA A 94 -24.81 34.91 -14.68
CA ALA A 94 -24.52 34.39 -13.34
C ALA A 94 -23.66 33.12 -13.40
N ALA A 95 -23.92 32.23 -14.36
CA ALA A 95 -23.07 31.07 -14.60
C ALA A 95 -21.63 31.46 -14.96
N GLY A 96 -21.47 32.53 -15.76
CA GLY A 96 -20.17 33.04 -16.17
C GLY A 96 -19.35 33.65 -15.04
N GLU A 97 -19.98 34.14 -13.97
CA GLU A 97 -19.29 34.70 -12.80
C GLU A 97 -18.75 33.64 -11.84
N THR A 98 -19.28 32.42 -11.86
CA THR A 98 -18.79 31.31 -11.03
C THR A 98 -17.35 30.92 -11.38
N GLU A 99 -16.60 30.33 -10.44
CA GLU A 99 -15.22 29.90 -10.68
C GLU A 99 -15.11 28.94 -11.88
N LEU A 100 -16.06 28.00 -11.99
CA LEU A 100 -16.10 27.06 -13.11
C LEU A 100 -16.46 27.77 -14.43
N GLY A 101 -17.39 28.73 -14.41
CA GLY A 101 -17.74 29.53 -15.57
C GLY A 101 -16.56 30.35 -16.11
N GLN A 102 -15.77 30.95 -15.22
CA GLN A 102 -14.56 31.67 -15.59
C GLN A 102 -13.52 30.74 -16.23
N LYS A 103 -13.31 29.54 -15.66
CA LYS A 103 -12.40 28.54 -16.24
C LYS A 103 -12.86 28.04 -17.61
N ILE A 104 -14.15 27.81 -17.80
CA ILE A 104 -14.72 27.38 -19.09
C ILE A 104 -14.59 28.48 -20.15
N ASN A 105 -14.67 29.75 -19.76
CA ASN A 105 -14.54 30.86 -20.68
C ASN A 105 -13.07 31.24 -21.00
N ASP A 106 -12.08 30.65 -20.33
CA ASP A 106 -10.65 30.88 -20.59
C ASP A 106 -10.17 30.06 -21.81
N PRO A 107 -9.73 30.70 -22.91
CA PRO A 107 -9.20 29.99 -24.08
C PRO A 107 -7.95 29.16 -23.77
N SER A 108 -7.16 29.55 -22.77
CA SER A 108 -5.92 28.86 -22.38
C SER A 108 -6.22 27.46 -21.85
N VAL A 109 -7.31 27.32 -21.07
CA VAL A 109 -7.78 26.05 -20.54
C VAL A 109 -8.17 25.09 -21.68
N TRP A 110 -8.83 25.59 -22.72
CA TRP A 110 -9.14 24.78 -23.90
C TRP A 110 -7.90 24.35 -24.68
N GLY A 111 -6.88 25.19 -24.74
CA GLY A 111 -5.58 24.84 -25.30
C GLY A 111 -4.92 23.68 -24.55
N GLU A 112 -4.94 23.71 -23.22
CA GLU A 112 -4.43 22.62 -22.39
C GLU A 112 -5.24 21.33 -22.55
N ILE A 113 -6.58 21.42 -22.57
CA ILE A 113 -7.45 20.27 -22.80
C ILE A 113 -7.16 19.65 -24.16
N ALA A 114 -7.08 20.46 -25.22
CA ALA A 114 -6.77 19.98 -26.57
C ALA A 114 -5.40 19.31 -26.61
N HIS A 115 -4.39 19.87 -25.94
CA HIS A 115 -3.07 19.26 -25.85
C HIS A 115 -3.10 17.90 -25.16
N LYS A 116 -3.84 17.77 -24.04
CA LYS A 116 -3.98 16.50 -23.30
C LYS A 116 -4.78 15.43 -24.03
N ILE A 117 -5.67 15.80 -24.95
CA ILE A 117 -6.42 14.84 -25.78
C ILE A 117 -5.57 14.31 -26.93
N LEU A 118 -4.66 15.14 -27.45
CA LEU A 118 -3.81 14.81 -28.60
C LEU A 118 -2.53 14.04 -28.22
N GLN A 119 -2.14 14.07 -26.94
CA GLN A 119 -1.04 13.25 -26.39
C GLN A 119 -1.56 11.92 -25.85
#